data_AF-A0A965V755-F1
#
_entry.id   AF-A0A965V755-F1
#
_cell.length_a   1.000
_cell.length_b   1.000
_cell.length_c   1.000
_cell.angle_alpha   90.00
_cell.angle_beta   90.00
_cell.angle_gamma   90.00
#
_symmetry.space_group_name_H-M   'P 1'
#
loop_
_entity.id
_entity.type
_entity.pdbx_description
1 polymer ?
#
loop_
_entity_poly.entity_id
_entity_poly.type
_entity_poly.pdbx_seq_one_letter_code
_entity_poly.pdbx_strand_id
1 'polypeptide(L)'
;RRGADLRYDLQISFKESVLGTEKKIEIPRRTQCTTCEGSGAAKGTKPVTCNTCRGQGQVHVQQGFFTYASTCPDCSGSGKKITNPCGDCRGSGFMTKTSTITVKVPSGIDAGMRLRVAGEGEAGSNGGPSGDLYVFIDVAEDPKFKREEFDLIYPLKLGVAQAILGTEITVDCFEDEPRKIDIPAGVQPNQRLIIQGAGIPKLEKYGRGKGDLIIEISIEIPTRLSKDAEDHLRAFAEKHGEFVKGQGSGFFERIFG
;
A
#
# COMPACT_ATOMS: atom_id res chain seq x y z
N ARG A 1 16.10 -3.72 -28.23
CA ARG A 1 15.70 -2.61 -27.32
C ARG A 1 14.91 -3.21 -26.16
N ARG A 2 15.21 -2.79 -24.91
CA ARG A 2 14.46 -3.23 -23.72
C ARG A 2 12.97 -2.90 -23.86
N GLY A 3 12.11 -3.77 -23.33
CA GLY A 3 10.67 -3.54 -23.27
C GLY A 3 10.30 -2.38 -22.35
N ALA A 4 9.07 -1.89 -22.48
CA ALA A 4 8.55 -0.85 -21.59
C ALA A 4 8.26 -1.41 -20.20
N ASP A 5 8.44 -0.56 -19.19
CA ASP A 5 8.05 -0.88 -17.83
C ASP A 5 6.51 -0.79 -17.68
N LEU A 6 5.95 -1.63 -16.82
CA LEU A 6 4.52 -1.65 -16.50
C LEU A 6 4.27 -1.04 -15.12
N ARG A 7 3.09 -0.46 -14.94
CA ARG A 7 2.58 0.02 -13.66
C ARG A 7 1.36 -0.81 -13.26
N TYR A 8 1.31 -1.19 -11.99
CA TYR A 8 0.12 -1.80 -11.39
C TYR A 8 -0.14 -1.20 -10.02
N ASP A 9 -1.36 -0.77 -9.75
CA ASP A 9 -1.76 -0.28 -8.44
C ASP A 9 -2.38 -1.45 -7.66
N LEU A 10 -1.72 -1.86 -6.57
CA LEU A 10 -2.13 -2.98 -5.73
C LEU A 10 -2.69 -2.44 -4.42
N GLN A 11 -4.00 -2.59 -4.23
CA GLN A 11 -4.65 -2.33 -2.97
C GLN A 11 -4.49 -3.53 -2.02
N ILE A 12 -4.03 -3.26 -0.80
CA ILE A 12 -3.93 -4.25 0.29
C ILE A 12 -4.65 -3.74 1.53
N SER A 13 -5.05 -4.65 2.41
CA SER A 13 -5.57 -4.27 3.73
C SER A 13 -4.46 -3.74 4.64
N PHE A 14 -4.84 -2.96 5.66
CA PHE A 14 -3.92 -2.53 6.71
C PHE A 14 -3.17 -3.71 7.34
N LYS A 15 -3.89 -4.78 7.70
CA LYS A 15 -3.32 -6.01 8.26
C LYS A 15 -2.25 -6.62 7.35
N GLU A 16 -2.51 -6.70 6.05
CA GLU A 16 -1.53 -7.20 5.07
C GLU A 16 -0.31 -6.30 4.96
N SER A 17 -0.46 -4.98 5.13
CA SER A 17 0.67 -4.04 5.15
C SER A 17 1.57 -4.26 6.37
N VAL A 18 0.99 -4.63 7.51
CA VAL A 18 1.73 -4.88 8.77
C VAL A 18 2.42 -6.24 8.71
N LEU A 19 1.70 -7.30 8.33
CA LEU A 19 2.19 -8.68 8.37
C LEU A 19 3.00 -9.09 7.13
N GLY A 20 2.83 -8.37 6.02
CA GLY A 20 3.27 -8.82 4.71
C GLY A 20 2.26 -9.81 4.12
N THR A 21 2.31 -9.96 2.80
CA THR A 21 1.41 -10.86 2.08
C THR A 21 2.00 -11.26 0.74
N GLU A 22 1.45 -12.31 0.14
CA GLU A 22 1.75 -12.71 -1.24
C GLU A 22 0.45 -12.62 -2.05
N LYS A 23 0.46 -11.80 -3.10
CA LYS A 23 -0.71 -11.60 -3.96
C LYS A 23 -0.41 -12.06 -5.37
N LYS A 24 -1.34 -12.79 -5.98
CA LYS A 24 -1.31 -13.09 -7.42
C LYS A 24 -2.11 -12.00 -8.13
N ILE A 25 -1.48 -11.32 -9.07
CA ILE A 25 -2.11 -10.32 -9.93
C ILE A 25 -2.10 -10.81 -11.36
N GLU A 26 -3.10 -10.42 -12.13
CA GLU A 26 -3.20 -10.75 -13.54
C GLU A 26 -3.07 -9.48 -14.37
N ILE A 27 -2.07 -9.44 -15.24
CA ILE A 27 -1.83 -8.29 -16.10
C ILE A 27 -1.77 -8.71 -17.57
N PRO A 28 -2.47 -8.01 -18.46
CA PRO A 28 -2.25 -8.16 -19.90
C PRO A 28 -0.91 -7.54 -20.25
N ARG A 29 -0.03 -8.30 -20.90
CA ARG A 29 1.24 -7.78 -21.42
C ARG A 29 1.56 -8.35 -22.80
N ARG A 30 2.35 -7.62 -23.56
CA ARG A 30 2.95 -8.10 -24.80
C ARG A 30 4.06 -9.06 -24.43
N THR A 31 3.90 -10.27 -24.92
CA THR A 31 4.89 -11.34 -24.87
C THR A 31 5.44 -11.58 -26.26
N GLN A 32 6.64 -12.14 -26.35
CA GLN A 32 7.18 -12.58 -27.63
C GLN A 32 6.25 -13.63 -28.24
N CYS A 33 5.95 -13.50 -29.54
CA CYS A 33 5.10 -14.46 -30.23
C CYS A 33 5.79 -15.84 -30.20
N THR A 34 5.12 -16.83 -29.59
CA THR A 34 5.64 -18.19 -29.44
C THR A 34 5.78 -18.92 -30.78
N THR A 35 4.99 -18.53 -31.78
CA THR A 35 4.96 -19.21 -33.09
C THR A 35 6.11 -18.80 -34.00
N CYS A 36 6.54 -17.54 -33.93
CA CYS A 36 7.63 -17.00 -34.76
C CYS A 36 8.86 -16.61 -33.94
N GLU A 37 8.85 -16.86 -32.63
CA GLU A 37 9.90 -16.48 -31.69
C GLU A 37 10.32 -15.01 -31.86
N GLY A 38 9.34 -14.11 -32.00
CA GLY A 38 9.60 -12.67 -32.14
C GLY A 38 10.11 -12.20 -33.49
N SER A 39 10.34 -13.10 -34.45
CA SER A 39 10.80 -12.71 -35.80
C SER A 39 9.71 -12.00 -36.63
N GLY A 40 8.44 -12.19 -36.27
CA GLY A 40 7.28 -11.72 -37.03
C GLY A 40 7.04 -12.49 -38.33
N ALA A 41 7.92 -13.42 -38.72
CA ALA A 41 7.81 -14.20 -39.95
C ALA A 41 7.06 -15.52 -39.73
N ALA A 42 6.39 -16.03 -40.77
CA ALA A 42 5.74 -17.33 -40.73
C ALA A 42 6.76 -18.46 -40.48
N LYS A 43 6.32 -19.56 -39.87
CA LYS A 43 7.18 -20.71 -39.56
C LYS A 43 7.92 -21.21 -40.80
N GLY A 44 9.23 -21.40 -40.68
CA GLY A 44 10.09 -21.81 -41.81
C GLY A 44 10.54 -20.68 -42.74
N THR A 45 10.04 -19.46 -42.54
CA THR A 45 10.48 -18.26 -43.27
C THR A 45 11.30 -17.34 -42.36
N LYS A 46 12.10 -16.45 -42.95
CA LYS A 46 12.94 -15.49 -42.21
C LYS A 46 12.72 -14.09 -42.75
N PRO A 47 12.80 -13.05 -41.89
CA PRO A 47 12.84 -11.68 -42.35
C PRO A 47 14.04 -11.46 -43.29
N VAL A 48 13.80 -10.85 -44.44
CA VAL A 48 14.85 -10.55 -45.43
C VAL A 48 15.44 -9.16 -45.17
N THR A 49 16.72 -8.96 -45.48
CA THR A 49 17.34 -7.64 -45.37
C THR A 49 16.60 -6.64 -46.26
N CYS A 50 16.29 -5.46 -45.73
CA CYS A 50 15.61 -4.42 -46.51
C CYS A 50 16.57 -3.87 -47.57
N ASN A 51 16.22 -4.00 -48.85
CA ASN A 51 17.06 -3.55 -49.96
C ASN A 51 17.25 -2.02 -49.99
N THR A 52 16.24 -1.28 -49.54
CA THR A 52 16.21 0.19 -49.59
C THR A 52 17.18 0.84 -48.62
N CYS A 53 17.32 0.29 -47.40
CA CYS A 53 18.32 0.75 -46.43
C CYS A 53 19.51 -0.21 -46.27
N ARG A 54 19.56 -1.30 -47.05
CA ARG A 54 20.56 -2.38 -46.94
C ARG A 54 20.79 -2.87 -45.50
N GLY A 55 19.71 -3.00 -44.74
CA GLY A 55 19.79 -3.44 -43.34
C GLY A 55 20.00 -2.34 -42.30
N GLN A 56 20.28 -1.10 -42.71
CA GLN A 56 20.60 -0.01 -41.77
C GLN A 56 19.38 0.57 -41.05
N GLY A 57 18.16 0.31 -41.53
CA GLY A 57 16.92 0.87 -40.95
C GLY A 57 16.72 2.36 -41.20
N GLN A 58 17.71 3.07 -41.74
CA GLN A 58 17.66 4.49 -42.05
C GLN A 58 18.09 4.73 -43.50
N VAL A 59 17.58 5.79 -44.10
CA VAL A 59 17.96 6.26 -45.44
C VAL A 59 18.37 7.71 -45.35
N HIS A 60 19.34 8.12 -46.14
CA HIS A 60 19.77 9.51 -46.19
C HIS A 60 18.91 10.24 -47.21
N VAL A 61 18.23 11.29 -46.78
CA VAL A 61 17.38 12.13 -47.63
C VAL A 61 18.10 13.45 -47.84
N GLN A 62 18.25 13.85 -49.10
CA GLN A 62 18.86 15.12 -49.47
C GLN A 62 17.75 16.12 -49.81
N GLN A 63 17.70 17.22 -49.08
CA GLN A 63 16.80 18.35 -49.37
C GLN A 63 17.65 19.60 -49.56
N GLY A 64 17.89 19.97 -50.83
CA GLY A 64 18.81 21.05 -51.19
C GLY A 64 20.24 20.72 -50.74
N PHE A 65 20.83 21.61 -49.94
CA PHE A 65 22.21 21.49 -49.43
C PHE A 65 22.32 20.68 -48.14
N PHE A 66 21.19 20.29 -47.53
CA PHE A 66 21.15 19.54 -46.28
C PHE A 66 20.86 18.06 -46.54
N THR A 67 21.68 17.19 -45.97
CA THR A 67 21.45 15.74 -45.93
C THR A 67 21.17 15.34 -44.49
N TYR A 68 20.05 14.67 -44.25
CA TYR A 68 19.72 14.13 -42.94
C TYR A 68 19.32 12.66 -43.04
N ALA A 69 19.59 11.92 -41.97
CA ALA A 69 19.12 10.55 -41.83
C ALA A 69 17.64 10.56 -41.45
N SER A 70 16.84 9.83 -42.23
CA SER A 70 15.43 9.58 -41.94
C SER A 70 15.19 8.08 -41.78
N THR A 71 14.14 7.69 -41.05
CA THR A 71 13.74 6.30 -40.93
C THR A 71 13.40 5.73 -42.31
N CYS A 72 13.90 4.53 -42.63
CA CYS A 72 13.60 3.89 -43.91
C CYS A 72 12.09 3.62 -44.02
N PRO A 73 11.38 4.17 -45.02
CA PRO A 73 9.92 4.03 -45.15
C PRO A 73 9.50 2.58 -45.42
N ASP A 74 10.43 1.80 -45.95
CA ASP A 74 10.21 0.44 -46.43
C ASP A 74 10.27 -0.63 -45.33
N CYS A 75 11.05 -0.40 -44.27
CA CYS A 75 11.15 -1.31 -43.13
C CYS A 75 10.83 -0.64 -41.79
N SER A 76 10.39 0.62 -41.83
CA SER A 76 10.04 1.43 -40.66
C SER A 76 11.12 1.40 -39.57
N GLY A 77 12.40 1.38 -39.96
CA GLY A 77 13.51 1.36 -39.00
C GLY A 77 14.06 -0.02 -38.65
N SER A 78 13.39 -1.12 -38.99
CA SER A 78 13.82 -2.46 -38.53
C SER A 78 15.03 -3.02 -39.28
N GLY A 79 15.37 -2.46 -40.44
CA GLY A 79 16.40 -2.99 -41.34
C GLY A 79 15.99 -4.29 -42.07
N LYS A 80 14.83 -4.87 -41.74
CA LYS A 80 14.36 -6.14 -42.32
C LYS A 80 12.92 -6.02 -42.82
N LYS A 81 12.59 -6.69 -43.92
CA LYS A 81 11.22 -6.83 -44.43
C LYS A 81 10.71 -8.23 -44.11
N ILE A 82 9.47 -8.30 -43.66
CA ILE A 82 8.75 -9.57 -43.46
C ILE A 82 7.93 -9.80 -44.73
N THR A 83 8.35 -10.77 -45.54
CA THR A 83 7.64 -11.16 -46.78
C THR A 83 6.42 -12.03 -46.47
N ASN A 84 6.58 -12.97 -45.54
CA ASN A 84 5.53 -13.87 -45.11
C ASN A 84 5.23 -13.62 -43.62
N PRO A 85 4.23 -12.80 -43.28
CA PRO A 85 3.92 -12.49 -41.89
C PRO A 85 3.42 -13.73 -41.15
N CYS A 86 3.81 -13.85 -39.89
CA CYS A 86 3.26 -14.84 -38.97
C CYS A 86 1.75 -14.63 -38.82
N GLY A 87 0.95 -15.69 -38.94
CA GLY A 87 -0.51 -15.61 -38.84
C GLY A 87 -1.00 -15.11 -37.47
N ASP A 88 -0.32 -15.53 -36.39
CA ASP A 88 -0.77 -15.24 -35.01
C ASP A 88 -0.50 -13.78 -34.62
N CYS A 89 0.73 -13.30 -34.86
CA CYS A 89 1.14 -11.94 -34.49
C CYS A 89 1.03 -10.93 -35.63
N ARG A 90 0.61 -11.38 -36.83
CA ARG A 90 0.45 -10.58 -38.06
C ARG A 90 1.66 -9.72 -38.41
N GLY A 91 2.86 -10.29 -38.25
CA GLY A 91 4.11 -9.59 -38.56
C GLY A 91 4.70 -8.77 -37.40
N SER A 92 3.98 -8.58 -36.28
CA SER A 92 4.47 -7.74 -35.18
C SER A 92 5.57 -8.40 -34.34
N GLY A 93 5.62 -9.73 -34.30
CA GLY A 93 6.52 -10.49 -33.42
C GLY A 93 6.04 -10.58 -31.96
N PHE A 94 4.89 -9.99 -31.61
CA PHE A 94 4.37 -9.95 -30.25
C PHE A 94 2.92 -10.47 -30.17
N MET A 95 2.56 -11.01 -29.01
CA MET A 95 1.20 -11.44 -28.67
C MET A 95 0.83 -10.88 -27.30
N THR A 96 -0.37 -10.33 -27.16
CA THR A 96 -0.89 -9.97 -25.83
C THR A 96 -1.32 -11.24 -25.11
N LYS A 97 -0.77 -11.47 -23.92
CA LYS A 97 -1.16 -12.56 -23.03
C LYS A 97 -1.38 -12.02 -21.62
N THR A 98 -2.45 -12.48 -20.98
CA THR A 98 -2.63 -12.28 -19.54
C THR A 98 -1.63 -13.15 -18.80
N SER A 99 -0.79 -12.52 -17.99
CA SER A 99 0.22 -13.21 -17.17
C SER A 99 -0.17 -13.08 -15.71
N THR A 100 -0.20 -14.20 -14.99
CA THR A 100 -0.36 -14.21 -13.54
C THR A 100 1.01 -14.03 -12.90
N ILE A 101 1.19 -12.96 -12.13
CA ILE A 101 2.45 -12.62 -11.46
C ILE A 101 2.22 -12.65 -9.96
N THR A 102 3.12 -13.32 -9.26
CA THR A 102 3.15 -13.34 -7.80
C THR A 102 3.96 -12.14 -7.30
N VAL A 103 3.31 -11.26 -6.55
CA VAL A 103 3.93 -10.11 -5.89
C VAL A 103 4.06 -10.42 -4.40
N LYS A 104 5.30 -10.41 -3.92
CA LYS A 104 5.61 -10.51 -2.48
C LYS A 104 5.66 -9.12 -1.88
N VAL A 105 4.73 -8.85 -0.98
CA VAL A 105 4.63 -7.59 -0.24
C VAL A 105 5.31 -7.78 1.11
N PRO A 106 6.40 -7.05 1.40
CA PRO A 106 7.10 -7.18 2.67
C PRO A 106 6.26 -6.64 3.83
N SER A 107 6.45 -7.21 5.02
CA SER A 107 5.87 -6.70 6.27
C SER A 107 6.35 -5.28 6.56
N GLY A 108 5.46 -4.42 7.03
CA GLY A 108 5.76 -3.03 7.35
C GLY A 108 5.81 -2.09 6.14
N ILE A 109 5.35 -2.54 4.98
CA ILE A 109 5.23 -1.67 3.80
C ILE A 109 4.22 -0.56 4.06
N ASP A 110 4.51 0.64 3.58
CA ASP A 110 3.64 1.81 3.72
C ASP A 110 2.91 2.15 2.42
N ALA A 111 1.84 2.93 2.53
CA ALA A 111 1.12 3.47 1.38
C ALA A 111 2.05 4.34 0.52
N GLY A 112 1.87 4.28 -0.80
CA GLY A 112 2.68 5.02 -1.77
C GLY A 112 4.08 4.43 -2.03
N MET A 113 4.47 3.37 -1.32
CA MET A 113 5.69 2.63 -1.65
C MET A 113 5.54 1.87 -2.98
N ARG A 114 6.67 1.65 -3.65
CA ARG A 114 6.74 0.91 -4.92
C ARG A 114 7.60 -0.34 -4.79
N LEU A 115 7.11 -1.45 -5.34
CA LEU A 115 7.84 -2.71 -5.47
C LEU A 115 8.20 -2.93 -6.94
N ARG A 116 9.43 -3.40 -7.19
CA ARG A 116 9.89 -3.75 -8.54
C ARG A 116 9.90 -5.27 -8.68
N VAL A 117 9.14 -5.78 -9.64
CA VAL A 117 9.21 -7.16 -10.08
C VAL A 117 9.99 -7.19 -11.40
N ALA A 118 11.26 -7.61 -11.31
CA ALA A 118 12.19 -7.52 -12.42
C ALA A 118 11.81 -8.46 -13.57
N GLY A 119 11.93 -7.98 -14.81
CA GLY A 119 11.63 -8.75 -16.02
C GLY A 119 10.15 -8.97 -16.30
N GLU A 120 9.26 -8.50 -15.43
CA GLU A 120 7.81 -8.72 -15.56
C GLU A 120 7.06 -7.63 -16.34
N GLY A 121 7.79 -6.68 -16.96
CA GLY A 121 7.22 -5.67 -17.84
C GLY A 121 6.90 -6.19 -19.25
N GLU A 122 6.81 -5.26 -20.21
CA GLU A 122 6.56 -5.59 -21.62
C GLU A 122 7.76 -6.32 -22.23
N ALA A 123 7.53 -7.22 -23.19
CA ALA A 123 8.61 -7.88 -23.91
C ALA A 123 9.48 -6.89 -24.70
N GLY A 124 10.79 -7.11 -24.69
CA GLY A 124 11.74 -6.36 -25.50
C GLY A 124 11.69 -6.73 -26.98
N SER A 125 12.24 -5.86 -27.82
CA SER A 125 12.36 -6.06 -29.27
C SER A 125 13.79 -6.39 -29.67
N ASN A 126 13.98 -7.12 -30.78
CA ASN A 126 15.29 -7.47 -31.33
C ASN A 126 16.24 -8.13 -30.31
N GLY A 127 15.73 -9.08 -29.52
CA GLY A 127 16.50 -9.76 -28.47
C GLY A 127 16.79 -8.91 -27.23
N GLY A 128 16.16 -7.73 -27.09
CA GLY A 128 16.23 -6.95 -25.86
C GLY A 128 15.46 -7.62 -24.71
N PRO A 129 15.87 -7.42 -23.45
CA PRO A 129 15.17 -7.97 -22.30
C PRO A 129 13.80 -7.30 -22.12
N SER A 130 12.91 -7.95 -21.34
CA SER A 130 11.67 -7.33 -20.90
C SER A 130 11.93 -6.09 -20.04
N GLY A 131 10.92 -5.21 -19.98
CA GLY A 131 10.85 -4.20 -18.93
C GLY A 131 10.59 -4.83 -17.56
N ASP A 132 10.37 -4.00 -16.56
CA ASP A 132 10.00 -4.40 -15.22
C ASP A 132 8.56 -4.00 -14.89
N LEU A 133 7.98 -4.66 -13.91
CA LEU A 133 6.70 -4.25 -13.34
C LEU A 133 6.95 -3.45 -12.06
N TYR A 134 6.42 -2.24 -12.00
CA TYR A 134 6.37 -1.41 -10.81
C TYR A 134 4.98 -1.48 -10.19
N VAL A 135 4.91 -2.12 -9.02
CA VAL A 135 3.68 -2.25 -8.23
C VAL A 135 3.65 -1.12 -7.22
N PHE A 136 2.65 -0.26 -7.28
CA PHE A 136 2.40 0.82 -6.33
C PHE A 136 1.43 0.32 -5.28
N ILE A 137 1.79 0.45 -4.02
CA ILE A 137 1.00 -0.06 -2.91
C ILE A 137 0.04 1.02 -2.43
N ASP A 138 -1.23 0.67 -2.40
CA ASP A 138 -2.28 1.41 -1.73
C ASP A 138 -2.77 0.59 -0.53
N VAL A 139 -2.91 1.23 0.62
CA VAL A 139 -3.26 0.54 1.88
C VAL A 139 -4.61 1.05 2.34
N ALA A 140 -5.58 0.14 2.44
CA ALA A 140 -6.88 0.46 3.00
C ALA A 140 -6.76 0.83 4.49
N GLU A 141 -7.52 1.84 4.91
CA GLU A 141 -7.58 2.27 6.31
C GLU A 141 -8.11 1.15 7.23
N ASP A 142 -7.63 1.13 8.47
CA ASP A 142 -8.13 0.24 9.51
C ASP A 142 -9.10 1.00 10.44
N PRO A 143 -10.24 0.40 10.84
CA PRO A 143 -11.19 1.07 11.72
C PRO A 143 -10.70 1.22 13.17
N LYS A 144 -9.72 0.41 13.61
CA LYS A 144 -9.20 0.39 14.97
C LYS A 144 -7.87 1.12 15.09
N PHE A 145 -7.03 1.05 14.07
CA PHE A 145 -5.67 1.59 14.13
C PHE A 145 -5.44 2.71 13.13
N LYS A 146 -4.61 3.67 13.53
CA LYS A 146 -3.95 4.59 12.61
C LYS A 146 -2.46 4.30 12.60
N ARG A 147 -1.83 4.46 11.45
CA ARG A 147 -0.37 4.33 11.32
C ARG A 147 0.28 5.69 11.44
N GLU A 148 1.29 5.79 12.29
CA GLU A 148 2.24 6.91 12.31
C GLU A 148 3.65 6.33 12.12
N GLU A 149 4.20 6.41 10.91
CA GLU A 149 5.46 5.76 10.52
C GLU A 149 5.48 4.24 10.77
N PHE A 150 6.08 3.80 11.87
CA PHE A 150 6.14 2.39 12.30
C PHE A 150 5.32 2.14 13.58
N ASP A 151 4.66 3.17 14.10
CA ASP A 151 3.85 3.08 15.30
C ASP A 151 2.38 2.85 14.95
N LEU A 152 1.70 2.10 15.83
CA LEU A 152 0.26 1.88 15.78
C LEU A 152 -0.42 2.80 16.78
N ILE A 153 -1.25 3.71 16.31
CA ILE A 153 -2.09 4.55 17.16
C ILE A 153 -3.42 3.82 17.37
N TYR A 154 -3.77 3.57 18.63
CA TYR A 154 -5.01 2.93 19.02
C TYR A 154 -5.84 3.91 19.88
N PRO A 155 -6.91 4.52 19.34
CA PRO A 155 -7.80 5.37 20.11
C PRO A 155 -8.65 4.49 21.03
N LEU A 156 -8.36 4.53 22.32
CA LEU A 156 -9.08 3.76 23.33
C LEU A 156 -10.14 4.63 24.01
N LYS A 157 -11.39 4.19 23.87
CA LYS A 157 -12.53 4.79 24.57
C LYS A 157 -12.70 4.14 25.94
N LEU A 158 -12.68 4.95 26.99
CA LEU A 158 -12.88 4.52 28.37
C LEU A 158 -14.07 5.22 29.01
N GLY A 159 -14.82 4.49 29.83
CA GLY A 159 -15.79 5.12 30.73
C GLY A 159 -15.09 5.83 31.89
N VAL A 160 -15.79 6.78 32.51
CA VAL A 160 -15.28 7.58 33.65
C VAL A 160 -14.76 6.68 34.79
N ALA A 161 -15.49 5.63 35.16
CA ALA A 161 -15.07 4.72 36.21
C ALA A 161 -13.77 3.96 35.87
N GLN A 162 -13.60 3.54 34.62
CA GLN A 162 -12.37 2.87 34.16
C GLN A 162 -11.20 3.85 34.14
N ALA A 163 -11.42 5.10 33.75
CA ALA A 163 -10.36 6.12 33.79
C ALA A 163 -9.91 6.43 35.22
N ILE A 164 -10.85 6.48 36.19
CA ILE A 164 -10.55 6.74 37.60
C ILE A 164 -9.85 5.54 38.26
N LEU A 165 -10.39 4.33 38.05
CA LEU A 165 -10.00 3.14 38.81
C LEU A 165 -8.97 2.25 38.09
N GLY A 166 -8.70 2.52 36.81
CA GLY A 166 -7.94 1.64 35.95
C GLY A 166 -8.80 0.50 35.39
N THR A 167 -8.26 -0.22 34.41
CA THR A 167 -8.89 -1.39 33.80
C THR A 167 -7.84 -2.21 33.04
N GLU A 168 -8.11 -3.48 32.81
CA GLU A 168 -7.37 -4.27 31.81
C GLU A 168 -8.12 -4.21 30.47
N ILE A 169 -7.39 -4.08 29.36
CA ILE A 169 -7.94 -4.24 28.02
C ILE A 169 -7.15 -5.31 27.25
N THR A 170 -7.76 -5.84 26.19
CA THR A 170 -7.08 -6.74 25.26
C THR A 170 -7.05 -6.10 23.87
N VAL A 171 -5.85 -5.98 23.28
CA VAL A 171 -5.63 -5.35 21.97
C VAL A 171 -4.93 -6.35 21.05
N ASP A 172 -5.56 -6.66 19.92
CA ASP A 172 -4.94 -7.41 18.83
C ASP A 172 -4.06 -6.47 17.99
N CYS A 173 -2.74 -6.59 18.16
CA CYS A 173 -1.74 -5.76 17.48
C CYS A 173 -1.19 -6.46 16.22
N PHE A 174 -2.01 -7.29 15.57
CA PHE A 174 -1.59 -8.13 14.44
C PHE A 174 -0.46 -9.08 14.83
N GLU A 175 -0.56 -9.68 16.01
CA GLU A 175 0.34 -10.72 16.50
C GLU A 175 -0.41 -12.05 16.58
N ASP A 176 0.29 -13.15 16.89
CA ASP A 176 -0.36 -14.46 17.02
C ASP A 176 -1.36 -14.50 18.19
N GLU A 177 -1.08 -13.75 19.26
CA GLU A 177 -1.95 -13.63 20.43
C GLU A 177 -2.24 -12.16 20.77
N PRO A 178 -3.49 -11.82 21.14
CA PRO A 178 -3.83 -10.49 21.61
C PRO A 178 -3.08 -10.13 22.90
N ARG A 179 -2.65 -8.87 23.02
CA ARG A 179 -1.95 -8.38 24.21
C ARG A 179 -2.94 -7.91 25.27
N LYS A 180 -2.72 -8.35 26.50
CA LYS A 180 -3.36 -7.77 27.69
C LYS A 180 -2.57 -6.54 28.14
N ILE A 181 -3.26 -5.43 28.33
CA ILE A 181 -2.67 -4.13 28.66
C ILE A 181 -3.38 -3.58 29.88
N ASP A 182 -2.62 -3.33 30.93
CA ASP A 182 -3.08 -2.65 32.13
C ASP A 182 -3.16 -1.14 31.86
N ILE A 183 -4.34 -0.58 32.08
CA ILE A 183 -4.57 0.86 32.05
C ILE A 183 -4.54 1.34 33.49
N PRO A 184 -3.57 2.21 33.87
CA PRO A 184 -3.42 2.65 35.23
C PRO A 184 -4.63 3.50 35.68
N ALA A 185 -4.87 3.52 36.99
CA ALA A 185 -5.83 4.41 37.60
C ALA A 185 -5.44 5.89 37.39
N GLY A 186 -6.44 6.75 37.21
CA GLY A 186 -6.24 8.21 37.07
C GLY A 186 -5.75 8.67 35.71
N VAL A 187 -5.95 7.89 34.64
CA VAL A 187 -5.60 8.32 33.28
C VAL A 187 -6.41 9.55 32.85
N GLN A 188 -5.73 10.46 32.15
CA GLN A 188 -6.31 11.72 31.70
C GLN A 188 -6.79 11.64 30.24
N PRO A 189 -7.79 12.46 29.84
CA PRO A 189 -8.15 12.61 28.43
C PRO A 189 -6.95 12.98 27.56
N ASN A 190 -6.86 12.40 26.36
CA ASN A 190 -5.77 12.57 25.39
C ASN A 190 -4.39 12.13 25.88
N GLN A 191 -4.29 11.50 27.06
CA GLN A 191 -3.05 10.90 27.52
C GLN A 191 -2.65 9.79 26.55
N ARG A 192 -1.36 9.71 26.24
CA ARG A 192 -0.78 8.65 25.41
C ARG A 192 -0.01 7.66 26.28
N LEU A 193 -0.35 6.38 26.18
CA LEU A 193 0.40 5.28 26.80
C LEU A 193 1.17 4.55 25.70
N ILE A 194 2.47 4.32 25.93
CA ILE A 194 3.35 3.70 24.94
C ILE A 194 3.65 2.28 25.37
N ILE A 195 3.33 1.31 24.51
CA ILE A 195 3.67 -0.09 24.67
C ILE A 195 4.77 -0.43 23.67
N GLN A 196 5.98 -0.59 24.20
CA GLN A 196 7.19 -0.74 23.41
C GLN A 196 7.17 -2.04 22.58
N GLY A 197 7.61 -1.93 21.32
CA GLY A 197 7.78 -3.06 20.41
C GLY A 197 6.47 -3.74 19.99
N ALA A 198 5.32 -3.09 20.22
CA ALA A 198 4.00 -3.58 19.84
C ALA A 198 3.43 -2.88 18.58
N GLY A 199 4.27 -2.17 17.82
CA GLY A 199 3.91 -1.51 16.57
C GLY A 199 4.23 -2.33 15.32
N ILE A 200 4.43 -1.63 14.20
CA ILE A 200 4.64 -2.21 12.87
C ILE A 200 6.11 -2.65 12.71
N PRO A 201 6.39 -3.81 12.09
CA PRO A 201 7.75 -4.20 11.71
C PRO A 201 8.44 -3.16 10.82
N LYS A 202 9.70 -2.87 11.11
CA LYS A 202 10.51 -1.98 10.26
C LYS A 202 10.97 -2.73 9.02
N LEU A 203 10.90 -2.07 7.86
CA LEU A 203 11.51 -2.59 6.63
C LEU A 203 13.04 -2.65 6.82
N GLU A 204 13.70 -3.59 6.15
CA GLU A 204 15.15 -3.84 6.29
C GLU A 204 16.01 -2.56 6.20
N LYS A 205 15.65 -1.63 5.30
CA LYS A 205 16.36 -0.36 5.10
C LYS A 205 16.31 0.60 6.30
N TYR A 206 15.36 0.41 7.22
CA TYR A 206 15.21 1.19 8.45
C TYR A 206 15.72 0.44 9.70
N GLY A 207 16.38 -0.71 9.52
CA GLY A 207 16.95 -1.52 10.60
C GLY A 207 16.05 -2.67 11.04
N ARG A 208 16.41 -3.28 12.18
CA ARG A 208 15.66 -4.39 12.78
C ARG A 208 14.72 -3.87 13.87
N GLY A 209 13.63 -4.60 14.10
CA GLY A 209 12.67 -4.35 15.19
C GLY A 209 11.30 -3.88 14.70
N LYS A 210 10.47 -3.50 15.66
CA LYS A 210 9.13 -2.93 15.45
C LYS A 210 9.10 -1.49 15.96
N GLY A 211 8.11 -0.71 15.54
CA GLY A 211 7.70 0.48 16.29
C GLY A 211 6.90 0.10 17.54
N ASP A 212 6.17 1.06 18.07
CA ASP A 212 5.42 0.95 19.31
C ASP A 212 3.89 1.00 19.08
N LEU A 213 3.13 0.51 20.05
CA LEU A 213 1.69 0.78 20.11
C LEU A 213 1.48 2.00 21.02
N ILE A 214 0.83 3.02 20.49
CA ILE A 214 0.47 4.25 21.21
C ILE A 214 -1.02 4.24 21.45
N ILE A 215 -1.42 4.05 22.70
CA ILE A 215 -2.82 4.11 23.11
C ILE A 215 -3.18 5.55 23.41
N GLU A 216 -4.11 6.12 22.64
CA GLU A 216 -4.62 7.47 22.86
C GLU A 216 -5.94 7.39 23.62
N ILE A 217 -5.94 7.88 24.86
CA ILE A 217 -7.09 7.76 25.76
C ILE A 217 -8.15 8.80 25.41
N SER A 218 -9.38 8.33 25.18
CA SER A 218 -10.57 9.16 25.05
C SER A 218 -11.58 8.77 26.14
N ILE A 219 -11.98 9.73 26.98
CA ILE A 219 -12.98 9.46 28.03
C ILE A 219 -14.38 9.73 27.47
N GLU A 220 -15.22 8.70 27.46
CA GLU A 220 -16.62 8.80 27.09
C GLU A 220 -17.47 9.10 28.31
N ILE A 221 -18.07 10.29 28.33
CA ILE A 221 -19.02 10.71 29.36
C ILE A 221 -20.42 10.28 28.93
N PRO A 222 -21.13 9.45 29.71
CA PRO A 222 -22.48 9.01 29.35
C PRO A 222 -23.46 10.18 29.34
N THR A 223 -24.35 10.21 28.35
CA THR A 223 -25.37 11.26 28.19
C THR A 223 -26.67 10.97 28.95
N ARG A 224 -26.83 9.75 29.45
CA ARG A 224 -27.99 9.29 30.22
C ARG A 224 -27.53 8.36 31.33
N LEU A 225 -28.14 8.51 32.51
CA LEU A 225 -27.87 7.70 33.68
C LEU A 225 -29.18 7.23 34.30
N SER A 226 -29.14 6.10 35.00
CA SER A 226 -30.22 5.72 35.90
C SER A 226 -30.20 6.61 37.14
N LYS A 227 -31.34 6.74 37.82
CA LYS A 227 -31.43 7.50 39.08
C LYS A 227 -30.40 7.01 40.12
N ASP A 228 -30.25 5.70 40.22
CA ASP A 228 -29.28 5.05 41.12
C ASP A 228 -27.83 5.45 40.81
N ALA A 229 -27.44 5.45 39.54
CA ALA A 229 -26.11 5.89 39.12
C ALA A 229 -25.88 7.39 39.35
N GLU A 230 -26.90 8.23 39.13
CA GLU A 230 -26.83 9.66 39.48
C GLU A 230 -26.61 9.88 40.98
N ASP A 231 -27.34 9.16 41.83
CA ASP A 231 -27.23 9.28 43.28
C ASP A 231 -25.83 8.87 43.77
N HIS A 232 -25.24 7.82 43.20
CA HIS A 232 -23.86 7.43 43.46
C HIS A 232 -22.84 8.48 43.01
N LEU A 233 -23.04 9.11 41.84
CA LEU A 233 -22.14 10.18 41.37
C LEU A 233 -22.26 11.46 42.20
N ARG A 234 -23.45 11.80 42.69
CA ARG A 234 -23.63 12.92 43.65
C ARG A 234 -22.91 12.67 44.96
N ALA A 235 -22.98 11.44 45.49
CA ALA A 235 -22.25 11.04 46.69
C ALA A 235 -20.73 11.04 46.48
N PHE A 236 -20.26 10.65 45.29
CA PHE A 236 -18.86 10.77 44.90
C PHE A 236 -18.41 12.24 44.87
N ALA A 237 -19.18 13.11 44.22
CA ALA A 237 -18.90 14.54 44.12
C ALA A 237 -18.82 15.21 45.49
N GLU A 238 -19.74 14.90 46.41
CA GLU A 238 -19.72 15.42 47.79
C GLU A 238 -18.42 15.07 48.52
N LYS A 239 -17.96 13.82 48.42
CA LYS A 239 -16.70 13.37 49.03
C LYS A 239 -15.47 14.00 48.40
N HIS A 240 -15.54 14.34 47.12
CA HIS A 240 -14.46 15.02 46.39
C HIS A 240 -14.54 16.55 46.44
N GLY A 241 -15.55 17.12 47.12
CA GLY A 241 -15.74 18.57 47.22
C GLY A 241 -16.18 19.22 45.90
N GLU A 242 -16.78 18.46 44.98
CA GLU A 242 -17.30 18.94 43.71
C GLU A 242 -18.75 19.41 43.84
N PHE A 243 -19.06 20.56 43.24
CA PHE A 243 -20.43 21.08 43.21
C PHE A 243 -21.23 20.49 42.05
N VAL A 244 -22.32 19.76 42.36
CA VAL A 244 -23.24 19.23 41.34
C VAL A 244 -24.58 19.95 41.41
N LYS A 245 -25.01 20.52 40.28
CA LYS A 245 -26.29 21.22 40.16
C LYS A 245 -27.46 20.31 40.57
N GLY A 246 -28.33 20.81 41.45
CA GLY A 246 -29.48 20.05 41.97
C GLY A 246 -29.20 19.32 43.30
N GLN A 247 -27.94 19.30 43.77
CA GLN A 247 -27.71 19.23 45.22
C GLN A 247 -28.25 20.52 45.82
N GLY A 248 -29.23 20.42 46.72
CA GLY A 248 -29.85 21.59 47.34
C GLY A 248 -28.81 22.48 47.99
N SER A 249 -28.63 23.69 47.45
CA SER A 249 -28.05 24.85 48.10
C SER A 249 -28.94 25.30 49.28
N GLY A 250 -29.16 24.39 50.24
CA GLY A 250 -30.22 24.53 51.23
C GLY A 250 -29.80 24.24 52.67
N PHE A 251 -28.58 23.73 52.91
CA PHE A 251 -28.16 23.38 54.28
C PHE A 251 -26.92 24.12 54.79
N PHE A 252 -25.94 24.45 53.94
CA PHE A 252 -24.69 25.08 54.40
C PHE A 252 -24.60 26.60 54.23
N GLU A 253 -25.43 27.21 53.37
CA GLU A 253 -25.44 28.68 53.18
C GLU A 253 -26.19 29.45 54.29
N ARG A 254 -26.84 28.75 55.22
CA ARG A 254 -27.61 29.34 56.33
C ARG A 254 -26.92 29.33 57.69
N ILE A 255 -25.71 28.76 57.79
CA ILE A 255 -24.98 28.65 59.08
C ILE A 255 -23.84 29.67 59.19
N PHE A 256 -23.41 30.30 58.08
CA PHE A 256 -22.33 31.30 58.09
C PHE A 256 -22.69 32.62 57.39
N GLY A 257 -23.99 32.97 57.34
CA GLY A 257 -24.50 34.27 56.88
C GLY A 257 -25.30 34.97 57.97
#